data_AF-A0A1B8NZH2-F1
#
_entry.id   AF-A0A1B8NZH2-F1
#
_cell.length_a   1.000
_cell.length_b   1.000
_cell.length_c   1.000
_cell.angle_alpha   90.00
_cell.angle_beta   90.00
_cell.angle_gamma   90.00
#
_symmetry.space_group_name_H-M   'P 1'
#
loop_
_entity.id
_entity.type
_entity.pdbx_description
1 polymer ?
#
loop_
_entity_poly.entity_id
_entity_poly.type
_entity_poly.pdbx_seq_one_letter_code
_entity_poly.pdbx_strand_id
1 'polypeptide(L)'
;MEGEVAVAEVVRGRRRSLLVRLRDGSGILSLRFFHFSPAQQQQFRAGIRVRAFGEARAGATGLEIYHPEYRLLNDATAPVEDHLTPIYPTTEGCIRPGCAP
;
A
#
# COMPACT_ATOMS: atom_id res chain seq x y z
N MET A 1 5.90 3.10 7.55
CA MET A 1 5.77 1.83 8.28
C MET A 1 6.48 0.74 7.50
N GLU A 2 7.05 -0.25 8.17
CA GLU A 2 7.74 -1.39 7.55
C GLU A 2 7.05 -2.69 8.00
N GLY A 3 7.21 -3.76 7.24
CA GLY A 3 6.81 -5.09 7.66
C GLY A 3 7.07 -6.13 6.57
N GLU A 4 6.99 -7.39 6.94
CA GLU A 4 7.11 -8.51 6.02
C GLU A 4 5.73 -8.93 5.51
N VAL A 5 5.59 -9.16 4.21
CA VAL A 5 4.36 -9.67 3.62
C VAL A 5 4.07 -11.04 4.22
N ALA A 6 2.93 -11.16 4.88
CA ALA A 6 2.40 -12.42 5.36
C ALA A 6 1.46 -13.04 4.31
N VAL A 7 0.58 -12.21 3.73
CA VAL A 7 -0.36 -12.63 2.70
C VAL A 7 -0.69 -11.47 1.76
N ALA A 8 -0.90 -11.78 0.49
CA ALA A 8 -1.42 -10.86 -0.51
C ALA A 8 -2.56 -11.55 -1.26
N GLU A 9 -3.76 -10.99 -1.17
CA GLU A 9 -4.96 -11.59 -1.77
C GLU A 9 -5.81 -10.53 -2.50
N VAL A 10 -6.43 -10.95 -3.60
CA VAL A 10 -7.37 -10.10 -4.34
C VAL A 10 -8.77 -10.32 -3.80
N VAL A 11 -9.29 -9.32 -3.11
CA VAL A 11 -10.65 -9.31 -2.58
C VAL A 11 -11.61 -8.91 -3.71
N ARG A 12 -12.50 -9.84 -4.09
CA ARG A 12 -13.51 -9.69 -5.15
C ARG A 12 -14.87 -9.24 -4.60
N GLY A 13 -14.88 -8.20 -3.78
CA GLY A 13 -16.12 -7.57 -3.32
C GLY A 13 -16.81 -6.75 -4.44
N ARG A 14 -17.58 -5.71 -4.06
CA ARG A 14 -18.23 -4.80 -5.02
C ARG A 14 -17.25 -4.16 -6.02
N ARG A 15 -16.01 -3.96 -5.61
CA ARG A 15 -14.88 -3.55 -6.46
C ARG A 15 -13.66 -4.39 -6.09
N ARG A 16 -12.94 -4.89 -7.10
CA ARG A 16 -11.70 -5.65 -6.87
C ARG A 16 -10.67 -4.78 -6.15
N SER A 17 -10.04 -5.31 -5.11
CA SER A 17 -8.94 -4.66 -4.41
C SER A 17 -7.90 -5.68 -4.02
N LEU A 18 -6.62 -5.28 -4.02
CA LEU A 18 -5.52 -6.08 -3.52
C LEU A 18 -5.31 -5.72 -2.05
N LEU A 19 -5.46 -6.71 -1.17
CA LEU A 19 -5.20 -6.60 0.25
C LEU A 19 -3.88 -7.30 0.56
N VAL A 20 -2.90 -6.52 1.01
CA VAL A 20 -1.59 -7.03 1.43
C VAL A 20 -1.47 -6.88 2.93
N ARG A 21 -1.31 -7.99 3.66
CA ARG A 21 -1.07 -7.96 5.11
C ARG A 21 0.41 -8.06 5.37
N LEU A 22 0.95 -7.04 6.01
CA LEU A 22 2.30 -6.97 6.52
C LEU A 22 2.33 -7.33 8.00
N ARG A 23 3.39 -8.00 8.44
CA ARG A 23 3.69 -8.30 9.83
C ARG A 23 5.00 -7.62 10.20
N ASP A 24 4.95 -6.78 11.23
CA ASP A 24 6.09 -5.98 11.70
C ASP A 24 6.54 -6.41 13.12
N GLY A 25 6.14 -7.62 13.55
CA GLY A 25 6.42 -8.15 14.90
C GLY A 25 5.52 -7.56 16.00
N SER A 26 5.14 -6.28 15.93
CA SER A 26 4.21 -5.64 16.87
C SER A 26 2.74 -5.91 16.55
N GLY A 27 2.41 -6.17 15.29
CA GLY A 27 1.04 -6.38 14.85
C GLY A 27 0.91 -6.64 13.35
N ILE A 28 -0.32 -6.53 12.86
CA ILE A 28 -0.66 -6.69 11.44
C ILE A 28 -1.01 -5.31 10.87
N LEU A 29 -0.36 -4.95 9.78
CA LEU A 29 -0.64 -3.77 8.97
C LEU A 29 -1.23 -4.22 7.64
N SER A 30 -2.43 -3.77 7.30
CA SER A 30 -3.06 -4.10 6.01
C SER A 30 -2.96 -2.93 5.04
N LEU A 31 -2.45 -3.20 3.85
CA LEU A 31 -2.39 -2.26 2.74
C LEU A 31 -3.50 -2.61 1.75
N ARG A 32 -4.36 -1.64 1.42
CA ARG A 32 -5.44 -1.85 0.44
C ARG A 32 -5.22 -1.01 -0.80
N PHE A 33 -5.07 -1.70 -1.94
CA PHE A 33 -4.91 -1.10 -3.25
C PHE A 33 -6.15 -1.34 -4.11
N PHE A 34 -6.86 -0.27 -4.49
CA PHE A 34 -8.01 -0.38 -5.41
C PHE A 34 -7.62 -0.29 -6.89
N HIS A 35 -6.36 0.09 -7.17
CA HIS A 35 -5.73 0.09 -8.48
C HIS A 35 -4.44 -0.73 -8.34
N PHE A 36 -4.40 -1.88 -9.00
CA PHE A 36 -3.22 -2.73 -9.01
C PHE A 36 -3.12 -3.53 -10.31
N SER A 37 -1.88 -3.79 -10.71
CA SER A 37 -1.54 -4.63 -11.88
C SER A 37 -1.22 -6.06 -11.45
N PRO A 38 -1.36 -7.06 -12.34
CA PRO A 38 -0.95 -8.44 -12.05
C PRO A 38 0.53 -8.53 -11.65
N ALA A 39 1.40 -7.75 -12.29
CA ALA A 39 2.81 -7.65 -11.93
C ALA A 39 3.01 -7.14 -10.50
N GLN A 40 2.23 -6.15 -10.06
CA GLN A 40 2.26 -5.65 -8.68
C GLN A 40 1.82 -6.71 -7.68
N GLN A 41 0.72 -7.43 -7.97
CA GLN A 41 0.29 -8.54 -7.11
C GLN A 41 1.39 -9.61 -6.96
N GLN A 42 2.08 -9.95 -8.05
CA GLN A 42 3.14 -10.98 -8.05
C GLN A 42 4.39 -10.57 -7.27
N GLN A 43 4.62 -9.27 -7.04
CA GLN A 43 5.72 -8.75 -6.23
C GLN A 43 5.45 -8.90 -4.72
N PHE A 44 4.19 -8.87 -4.29
CA PHE A 44 3.82 -9.06 -2.89
C PHE A 44 3.74 -10.55 -2.55
N ARG A 45 4.89 -11.18 -2.37
CA ARG A 45 5.01 -12.59 -1.93
C ARG A 45 5.32 -12.67 -0.45
N ALA A 46 4.87 -13.75 0.19
CA ALA A 46 5.20 -14.00 1.58
C ALA A 46 6.73 -14.00 1.79
N GLY A 47 7.20 -13.35 2.85
CA GLY A 47 8.63 -13.20 3.15
C GLY A 47 9.30 -11.97 2.50
N ILE A 48 8.60 -11.22 1.65
CA ILE A 48 9.13 -9.96 1.10
C ILE A 48 8.95 -8.84 2.12
N ARG A 49 10.03 -8.11 2.40
CA ARG A 49 9.95 -6.88 3.21
C ARG A 49 9.44 -5.72 2.37
N VAL A 50 8.45 -5.02 2.91
CA VAL A 50 7.81 -3.87 2.28
C VAL A 50 7.83 -2.71 3.26
N ARG A 51 8.26 -1.54 2.77
CA ARG A 51 8.08 -0.28 3.44
C ARG A 51 6.91 0.46 2.81
N ALA A 52 5.86 0.73 3.59
CA ALA A 52 4.70 1.48 3.17
C ALA A 52 4.72 2.91 3.75
N PHE A 53 4.25 3.86 2.96
CA PHE A 53 4.11 5.27 3.30
C PHE A 53 2.66 5.69 3.03
N GLY A 54 2.05 6.38 4.00
CA GLY A 54 0.66 6.80 3.91
C GLY A 54 0.05 6.95 5.30
N GLU A 55 -1.21 7.39 5.33
CA GLU A 55 -1.96 7.57 6.56
C GLU A 55 -2.49 6.23 7.08
N ALA A 56 -1.91 5.75 8.18
CA ALA A 56 -2.40 4.56 8.86
C ALA A 56 -3.62 4.88 9.71
N ARG A 57 -4.70 4.14 9.47
CA ARG A 57 -5.97 4.25 10.17
C ARG A 57 -6.21 3.01 11.00
N ALA A 58 -6.83 3.17 12.17
CA ALA A 58 -7.27 2.03 12.98
C ALA A 58 -8.50 1.40 12.31
N GLY A 59 -8.36 0.16 11.85
CA GLY A 59 -9.42 -0.68 11.32
C GLY A 59 -9.87 -1.74 12.32
N ALA A 60 -10.88 -2.53 11.95
CA ALA A 60 -11.46 -3.54 12.81
C ALA A 60 -10.48 -4.69 13.16
N THR A 61 -9.51 -4.97 12.29
CA THR A 61 -8.55 -6.08 12.44
C THR A 61 -7.11 -5.63 12.66
N GLY A 62 -6.87 -4.34 12.85
CA GLY A 62 -5.53 -3.77 12.99
C GLY A 62 -5.37 -2.45 12.25
N LEU A 63 -4.13 -2.06 11.98
CA LEU A 63 -3.84 -0.85 11.21
C LEU A 63 -4.09 -1.10 9.72
N GLU A 64 -4.73 -0.15 9.05
CA GLU A 64 -5.00 -0.21 7.62
C GLU A 64 -4.53 1.09 6.94
N ILE A 65 -3.85 0.97 5.80
CA ILE A 65 -3.51 2.11 4.93
C ILE A 65 -4.22 1.93 3.60
N TYR A 66 -4.95 2.96 3.19
CA TYR A 66 -5.61 3.04 1.90
C TYR A 66 -4.71 3.75 0.90
N HIS A 67 -4.54 3.16 -0.28
CA HIS A 67 -3.61 3.68 -1.29
C HIS A 67 -2.23 4.06 -0.75
N PRO A 68 -1.56 3.17 0.02
CA PRO A 68 -0.20 3.44 0.45
C PRO A 68 0.74 3.50 -0.75
N GLU A 69 1.70 4.40 -0.68
CA GLU A 69 2.94 4.24 -1.45
C GLU A 69 3.77 3.14 -0.80
N TYR A 70 4.52 2.38 -1.59
CA TYR A 70 5.32 1.27 -1.05
C TYR A 70 6.66 1.13 -1.76
N ARG A 71 7.61 0.52 -1.05
CA ARG A 71 8.93 0.13 -1.56
C ARG A 71 9.27 -1.27 -1.08
N LEU A 72 9.67 -2.13 -2.00
CA LEU A 72 10.18 -3.47 -1.67
C LEU A 72 11.62 -3.32 -1.17
N LEU A 73 11.94 -3.96 -0.05
CA LEU A 73 13.24 -3.88 0.63
C LEU A 73 14.09 -5.13 0.43
N ASN A 74 13.53 -6.21 -0.13
CA ASN A 74 14.28 -7.41 -0.47
C ASN A 74 14.70 -7.35 -1.95
N ASP A 75 16.00 -7.51 -2.15
CA ASP A 75 16.80 -7.00 -3.26
C ASP A 75 16.96 -8.00 -4.45
N ALA A 76 17.41 -7.46 -5.60
CA ALA A 76 18.10 -8.12 -6.73
C ALA A 76 17.34 -8.70 -7.95
N THR A 77 16.03 -8.97 -7.94
CA THR A 77 15.35 -9.45 -9.18
C THR A 77 13.87 -9.06 -9.24
N ALA A 78 13.60 -7.82 -9.63
CA ALA A 78 12.37 -7.54 -10.37
C ALA A 78 12.65 -6.33 -11.27
N PRO A 79 12.70 -6.49 -12.60
CA PRO A 79 12.50 -5.35 -13.48
C PRO A 79 11.08 -4.86 -13.19
N VAL A 80 10.97 -3.83 -12.35
CA VAL A 80 9.76 -3.03 -12.27
C VAL A 80 9.67 -2.36 -13.63
N GLU A 81 8.95 -3.00 -14.55
CA GLU A 81 8.57 -2.39 -15.82
C GLU A 81 7.90 -1.06 -15.51
N ASP A 82 8.62 -0.05 -15.97
CA ASP A 82 8.34 1.35 -16.19
C ASP A 82 6.91 1.61 -16.68
N HIS A 83 5.89 1.45 -15.83
CA HIS A 83 4.57 2.03 -16.05
C HIS A 83 3.99 2.53 -14.72
N LEU A 84 4.65 3.58 -14.20
CA LEU A 84 4.03 4.59 -13.36
C LEU A 84 2.95 5.32 -14.18
N THR A 85 1.74 4.77 -14.25
CA THR A 85 0.55 5.63 -14.44
C THR A 85 -0.14 5.77 -13.10
N PRO A 86 0.25 6.76 -12.28
CA PRO A 86 -0.53 7.12 -11.11
C PRO A 86 -1.88 7.64 -11.59
N ILE A 87 -2.93 6.83 -11.47
CA ILE A 87 -4.30 7.33 -11.56
C ILE A 87 -4.74 7.72 -10.15
N TYR A 88 -4.36 8.92 -9.74
CA TYR A 88 -5.06 9.66 -8.69
C TYR A 88 -6.12 10.53 -9.39
N PRO A 89 -7.43 10.35 -9.17
CA PRO A 89 -8.29 11.51 -9.18
C PRO A 89 -7.91 12.35 -7.95
N THR A 90 -7.37 13.52 -8.23
CA THR A 90 -7.05 14.63 -7.34
C THR A 90 -8.16 14.93 -6.32
N THR A 91 -7.73 15.55 -5.20
CA THR A 91 -8.49 16.37 -4.21
C THR A 91 -9.36 15.59 -3.20
N GLU A 92 -9.33 15.82 -1.88
CA GLU A 92 -9.18 17.02 -1.04
C GLU A 92 -8.31 16.72 0.20
N GLY A 93 -7.59 17.63 0.87
CA GLY A 93 -7.41 19.06 0.72
C GLY A 93 -6.19 19.47 1.55
N CYS A 94 -5.20 20.07 0.91
CA CYS A 94 -4.11 20.77 1.59
C CYS A 94 -4.12 22.21 1.11
N ILE A 95 -4.89 23.06 1.79
CA ILE A 95 -4.76 24.51 1.70
C ILE A 95 -4.31 25.03 3.06
N ARG A 96 -3.00 25.28 3.18
CA ARG A 96 -2.41 26.36 3.99
C ARG A 96 -1.14 26.83 3.27
N PRO A 97 -0.94 28.15 3.11
CA PRO A 97 -0.42 28.98 4.19
C PRO A 97 -1.17 30.33 4.36
N GLY A 98 -0.89 31.03 5.47
CA GLY A 98 -1.67 32.15 5.99
C GLY A 98 -1.58 33.48 5.24
N CYS A 99 -2.48 34.39 5.60
CA CYS A 99 -2.35 35.83 5.37
C CYS A 99 -2.98 36.56 6.56
N ALA A 100 -2.17 37.37 7.26
CA ALA A 100 -2.58 38.26 8.33
C ALA A 100 -3.18 39.56 7.76
N PRO A 101 -4.05 40.28 8.49
CA PRO A 101 -4.04 41.73 8.43
C PRO A 101 -2.92 42.32 9.31
#